data_AF-A0A8H9LF26-F1
#
_entry.id   AF-A0A8H9LF26-F1
#
_cell.length_a   1.000
_cell.length_b   1.000
_cell.length_c   1.000
_cell.angle_alpha   90.00
_cell.angle_beta   90.00
_cell.angle_gamma   90.00
#
_symmetry.space_group_name_H-M   'P 1'
#
loop_
_entity.id
_entity.type
_entity.pdbx_description
1 polymer ?
#
loop_
_entity_poly.entity_id
_entity_poly.type
_entity_poly.pdbx_seq_one_letter_code
_entity_poly.pdbx_strand_id
1 'polypeptide(L)' 'MSTERQPGPVPGPNEAIPAAPLPGPGREQRLAAASQEGVGAAERLDALADEPLEARARGLADLAEDLRSALRLAES' A
#
# COMPACT_ATOMS: atom_id res chain seq x y z
N MET A 1 -0.19 13.42 67.81
CA MET A 1 -1.26 13.59 66.81
C MET A 1 -0.64 13.43 65.44
N SER A 2 -1.13 12.42 64.70
CA SER A 2 -0.69 11.99 63.36
C SER A 2 -1.06 13.02 62.29
N THR A 3 -0.20 13.20 61.29
CA THR A 3 -0.66 13.39 59.90
C THR A 3 0.36 12.75 58.97
N GLU A 4 0.11 11.47 58.69
CA GLU A 4 0.67 10.74 57.56
C GLU A 4 0.36 11.52 56.28
N ARG A 5 1.38 11.94 55.53
CA ARG A 5 1.19 12.48 54.18
C ARG A 5 1.14 11.31 53.21
N GLN A 6 -0.04 11.08 52.65
CA GLN A 6 -0.31 10.15 51.56
C GLN A 6 0.72 10.32 50.42
N PRO A 7 1.23 9.22 49.83
CA PRO A 7 1.93 9.30 48.56
C PRO A 7 0.95 9.76 47.48
N GLY A 8 1.31 10.79 46.72
CA GLY A 8 0.54 11.27 45.57
C GLY A 8 0.35 10.18 44.51
N PRO A 9 -0.58 10.37 43.55
CA PRO A 9 -0.88 9.38 42.53
C PRO A 9 0.39 9.05 41.73
N VAL A 10 0.83 7.80 41.82
CA VAL A 10 1.85 7.22 40.94
C VAL A 10 1.30 7.24 39.51
N PRO A 11 2.03 7.79 38.53
CA PRO A 11 1.67 7.63 37.13
C PRO A 11 1.59 6.14 36.81
N GLY A 12 0.38 5.65 36.52
CA GLY A 12 0.20 4.28 36.07
C GLY A 12 0.97 4.03 34.76
N PRO A 13 1.21 2.76 34.39
CA PRO A 13 1.82 2.44 33.11
C PRO A 13 1.02 3.12 32.02
N ASN A 14 1.72 3.97 31.26
CA ASN A 14 1.23 4.70 30.09
C ASN A 14 0.28 3.77 29.31
N GLU A 15 -1.03 4.05 29.34
CA GLU A 15 -1.96 3.43 28.41
C GLU A 15 -1.52 3.93 27.03
N ALA A 16 -0.70 3.13 26.35
CA ALA A 16 -0.31 3.41 24.98
C ALA A 16 -1.60 3.43 24.17
N ILE A 17 -2.06 4.63 23.84
CA ILE A 17 -3.19 4.84 22.94
C ILE A 17 -2.85 4.06 21.68
N PRO A 18 -3.70 3.11 21.23
CA PRO A 18 -3.46 2.42 19.98
C PRO A 18 -3.35 3.50 18.91
N ALA A 19 -2.19 3.59 18.26
CA ALA A 19 -2.00 4.54 17.16
C ALA A 19 -3.11 4.24 16.14
N ALA A 20 -4.03 5.19 15.95
CA ALA A 20 -5.05 5.06 14.94
C ALA A 20 -4.37 4.79 13.59
N PRO A 21 -4.89 3.86 12.77
CA PRO A 21 -4.32 3.62 11.46
C PRO A 21 -4.25 4.95 10.72
N LEU A 22 -3.07 5.31 10.22
CA LEU A 22 -2.90 6.53 9.45
C LEU A 22 -3.89 6.52 8.28
N PRO A 23 -4.51 7.67 7.95
CA PRO A 23 -5.34 7.75 6.76
C PRO A 23 -4.52 7.29 5.56
N GLY A 24 -5.09 6.37 4.79
CA GLY A 24 -4.44 5.84 3.59
C GLY A 24 -4.11 6.95 2.58
N PRO A 25 -3.19 6.68 1.65
CA PRO A 25 -2.83 7.67 0.62
C PRO A 25 -4.07 8.14 -0.12
N GLY A 26 -4.16 9.46 -0.33
CA GLY A 26 -5.28 10.07 -1.03
C GLY A 26 -5.41 9.54 -2.47
N ARG A 27 -6.61 9.66 -3.04
CA ARG A 27 -6.95 9.15 -4.39
C ARG A 27 -5.92 9.54 -5.45
N GLU A 28 -5.40 10.76 -5.43
CA GLU A 28 -4.40 11.25 -6.38
C GLU A 28 -3.06 10.52 -6.27
N GLN A 29 -2.61 10.18 -5.05
CA GLN A 29 -1.38 9.41 -4.84
C GLN A 29 -1.56 7.96 -5.29
N ARG A 30 -2.75 7.37 -5.09
CA ARG A 30 -3.06 6.02 -5.57
C ARG A 30 -3.09 5.96 -7.10
N LEU A 31 -3.66 6.99 -7.74
CA LEU A 31 -3.64 7.15 -9.20
C LEU A 31 -2.23 7.37 -9.74
N ALA A 32 -1.39 8.16 -9.05
CA ALA A 32 0.01 8.35 -9.43
C ALA A 32 0.80 7.04 -9.36
N ALA A 33 0.59 6.22 -8.32
CA ALA A 33 1.19 4.90 -8.21
C ALA A 33 0.73 3.96 -9.34
N ALA A 34 -0.57 3.92 -9.65
CA ALA A 34 -1.09 3.18 -10.80
C ALA A 34 -0.55 3.70 -12.15
N SER A 35 -0.24 5.00 -12.25
CA SER A 35 0.40 5.57 -13.44
C SER A 35 1.86 5.14 -13.57
N GLN A 36 2.59 4.95 -12.47
CA GLN A 36 3.97 4.42 -12.51
C GLN A 36 3.99 2.93 -12.90
N GLU A 37 3.03 2.15 -12.40
CA GLU A 37 2.76 0.79 -12.90
C GLU A 37 2.55 0.78 -14.42
N GLY A 38 1.81 1.75 -14.95
CA GLY A 38 1.62 1.93 -16.40
C GLY A 38 2.91 2.19 -17.19
N VAL A 39 3.91 2.85 -16.59
CA VAL A 39 5.24 3.03 -17.21
C VAL A 39 5.99 1.69 -17.25
N GLY A 40 5.99 0.93 -16.15
CA GLY A 40 6.59 -0.41 -16.10
C GLY A 40 5.90 -1.41 -17.04
N ALA A 41 4.61 -1.22 -17.30
CA ALA A 41 3.87 -2.02 -18.28
C ALA A 41 4.38 -1.81 -19.72
N ALA A 42 4.78 -0.58 -20.08
CA ALA A 42 5.35 -0.29 -21.40
C ALA A 42 6.68 -1.01 -21.62
N GLU A 43 7.57 -1.01 -20.62
CA GLU A 43 8.85 -1.72 -20.66
C GLU A 43 8.64 -3.25 -20.76
N ARG A 44 7.66 -3.79 -20.01
CA ARG A 44 7.28 -5.20 -20.09
C ARG A 44 6.69 -5.58 -21.44
N LEU A 45 5.87 -4.72 -22.05
CA LEU A 45 5.34 -4.95 -23.39
C LEU A 45 6.44 -5.00 -24.44
N ASP A 46 7.44 -4.13 -24.32
CA ASP A 46 8.60 -4.10 -25.20
C ASP A 46 9.41 -5.40 -25.06
N ALA A 47 9.69 -5.84 -23.84
CA ALA A 47 10.37 -7.11 -23.58
C ALA A 47 9.63 -8.34 -24.15
N LEU A 48 8.29 -8.32 -24.13
CA LEU A 48 7.47 -9.41 -24.70
C LEU A 48 7.47 -9.42 -26.24
N ALA A 49 7.89 -8.34 -26.90
CA ALA A 49 7.87 -8.23 -28.36
C ALA A 49 8.85 -9.20 -29.04
N ASP A 50 9.91 -9.62 -28.34
CA ASP A 50 10.92 -10.55 -28.84
C ASP A 50 10.63 -12.03 -28.46
N GLU A 51 9.63 -12.27 -27.61
CA GLU A 51 9.29 -13.61 -27.14
C GLU A 51 8.52 -14.43 -28.19
N PRO A 52 8.64 -15.78 -28.20
CA PRO A 52 7.79 -16.66 -29.00
C PRO A 52 6.30 -16.44 -28.71
N LEU A 53 5.44 -16.71 -29.71
CA LEU A 53 4.00 -16.39 -29.66
C LEU A 53 3.31 -16.89 -28.37
N GLU A 54 3.57 -18.13 -27.95
CA GLU A 54 2.95 -18.72 -26.75
C GLU A 54 3.38 -18.01 -25.46
N ALA A 55 4.68 -17.72 -25.32
CA ALA A 55 5.23 -17.00 -24.18
C ALA A 55 4.71 -15.55 -24.15
N ARG A 56 4.65 -14.90 -25.32
CA ARG A 56 4.10 -13.55 -25.48
C ARG A 56 2.62 -13.49 -25.09
N ALA A 57 1.80 -14.42 -25.59
CA ALA A 57 0.37 -14.46 -25.27
C ALA A 57 0.13 -14.62 -23.76
N ARG A 58 0.91 -15.49 -23.11
CA ARG A 58 0.84 -15.68 -21.66
C ARG A 58 1.29 -14.43 -20.90
N GLY A 59 2.43 -13.86 -21.26
CA GLY A 59 2.94 -12.64 -20.63
C GLY A 59 2.01 -11.44 -20.79
N LEU A 60 1.31 -11.33 -21.92
CA LEU A 60 0.29 -10.30 -22.14
C LEU A 60 -0.94 -10.50 -21.24
N ALA A 61 -1.38 -11.75 -21.06
CA ALA A 61 -2.49 -12.07 -20.17
C ALA A 61 -2.16 -11.73 -18.71
N ASP A 62 -0.96 -12.08 -18.26
CA ASP A 62 -0.48 -11.77 -16.91
C ASP A 62 -0.38 -10.25 -16.70
N LEU A 63 0.19 -9.52 -17.68
CA LEU A 63 0.26 -8.05 -17.62
C LEU A 63 -1.12 -7.38 -17.56
N ALA A 64 -2.10 -7.90 -18.30
CA ALA A 64 -3.46 -7.35 -18.27
C ALA A 64 -4.12 -7.52 -16.89
N GLU A 65 -3.91 -8.65 -16.22
CA GLU A 65 -4.46 -8.89 -14.88
C GLU A 65 -3.76 -8.06 -13.81
N ASP A 66 -2.44 -7.86 -13.91
CA ASP A 66 -1.68 -6.95 -13.04
C ASP A 66 -2.24 -5.52 -13.12
N LEU A 67 -2.39 -4.99 -14.34
CA LEU A 67 -2.93 -3.64 -14.57
C LEU A 67 -4.36 -3.49 -14.05
N ARG A 68 -5.20 -4.51 -14.29
CA ARG A 68 -6.58 -4.54 -13.78
C ARG A 68 -6.61 -4.51 -12.26
N SER A 69 -5.71 -5.26 -11.62
CA SER A 69 -5.57 -5.31 -10.16
C SER A 69 -5.11 -3.96 -9.60
N ALA A 70 -4.11 -3.34 -10.22
CA ALA A 70 -3.61 -2.02 -9.84
C ALA A 70 -4.70 -0.94 -9.95
N LEU A 71 -5.49 -0.95 -11.03
CA LEU A 71 -6.62 -0.03 -11.21
C LEU A 71 -7.68 -0.21 -10.14
N ARG A 72 -8.08 -1.45 -9.84
CA ARG A 72 -9.06 -1.74 -8.79
C ARG A 72 -8.58 -1.23 -7.42
N LEU A 73 -7.31 -1.39 -7.09
CA LEU A 73 -6.72 -0.88 -5.85
C LEU A 73 -6.68 0.64 -5.79
N ALA A 74 -6.50 1.31 -6.94
CA ALA A 74 -6.51 2.77 -6.99
C ALA A 74 -7.93 3.35 -6.81
N GLU A 75 -8.95 2.63 -7.26
CA GLU A 75 -10.36 3.02 -7.18
C GLU A 75 -10.98 2.82 -5.79
N SER A 76 -10.53 1.82 -5.01
CA SER A 76 -10.94 1.59 -3.61
C SER A 76 -10.25 2.56 -2.65
#